data_AF-A0A522KH92-F1
#
_entry.id   AF-A0A522KH92-F1
#
_cell.length_a   1.000
_cell.length_b   1.000
_cell.length_c   1.000
_cell.angle_alpha   90.00
_cell.angle_beta   90.00
_cell.angle_gamma   90.00
#
_symmetry.space_group_name_H-M   'P 1'
#
loop_
_entity.id
_entity.type
_entity.pdbx_description
1 polymer ?
#
loop_
_entity_poly.entity_id
_entity_poly.type
_entity_poly.pdbx_seq_one_letter_code
_entity_poly.pdbx_strand_id
1 'polypeptide(L)'
;MPKDNATRQAEYRQRQLQDMDGQGVRLNMVISIQVAAGLARLAAKHELTKKAMLEKLVSEAEYGVTKNPRVSKTGGRRKSG
;
A
#
# COMPACT_ATOMS: atom_id res chain seq x y z
N MET A 1 -3.49 17.71 27.22
CA MET A 1 -4.55 17.85 26.20
C MET A 1 -4.43 16.68 25.24
N PRO A 2 -5.32 15.68 25.23
CA PRO A 2 -5.30 14.68 24.16
C PRO A 2 -5.54 15.41 22.84
N LYS A 3 -4.65 15.25 21.85
CA LYS A 3 -4.81 15.90 20.53
C LYS A 3 -6.18 15.50 19.96
N ASP A 4 -7.02 16.49 19.70
CA ASP A 4 -8.35 16.31 19.12
C ASP A 4 -8.22 15.68 17.72
N ASN A 5 -9.16 14.81 17.37
CA ASN A 5 -9.20 14.12 16.07
C ASN A 5 -9.20 15.11 14.90
N ALA A 6 -9.78 16.29 15.10
CA ALA A 6 -9.75 17.39 14.15
C ALA A 6 -8.31 17.87 13.85
N THR A 7 -7.45 17.94 14.87
CA THR A 7 -6.04 18.32 14.74
C THR A 7 -5.25 17.23 14.01
N ARG A 8 -5.49 15.94 14.30
CA ARG A 8 -4.87 14.83 13.55
C ARG A 8 -5.31 14.81 12.09
N GLN A 9 -6.60 15.03 11.80
CA GLN A 9 -7.12 15.07 10.43
C GLN A 9 -6.61 16.30 9.66
N ALA A 10 -6.39 17.43 10.33
CA ALA A 10 -5.75 18.60 9.73
C ALA A 10 -4.28 18.33 9.41
N GLU A 11 -3.50 17.79 10.36
CA GLU A 11 -2.10 17.38 10.16
C GLU A 11 -1.98 16.33 9.03
N TYR A 12 -2.92 15.40 8.96
CA TYR A 12 -2.98 14.36 7.93
C TYR A 12 -3.35 14.91 6.53
N ARG A 13 -4.37 15.79 6.43
CA ARG A 13 -4.71 16.48 5.17
C ARG A 13 -3.56 17.33 4.68
N GLN A 14 -2.84 17.98 5.59
CA GLN A 14 -1.68 18.80 5.25
C GLN A 14 -0.53 17.94 4.70
N ARG A 15 -0.29 16.75 5.25
CA ARG A 15 0.67 15.78 4.69
C ARG A 15 0.25 15.17 3.36
N GLN A 16 -1.07 15.01 3.14
CA GLN A 16 -1.61 14.38 1.93
C GLN A 16 -1.79 15.36 0.76
N LEU A 17 -2.04 16.65 1.03
CA LEU A 17 -1.94 17.72 0.03
C LEU A 17 -0.48 18.00 -0.36
N GLN A 18 0.47 17.62 0.49
CA GLN A 18 1.90 17.72 0.22
C GLN A 18 2.41 16.52 -0.59
N ASP A 19 1.81 16.24 -1.75
CA ASP A 19 2.50 15.56 -2.87
C ASP A 19 3.49 16.57 -3.51
N MET A 20 4.21 17.34 -2.68
CA MET A 20 4.98 18.54 -3.06
C MET A 20 6.23 18.23 -3.88
N ASP A 21 6.66 16.96 -3.91
CA ASP A 21 7.82 16.54 -4.69
C ASP A 21 7.45 16.02 -6.09
N GLY A 22 6.14 15.93 -6.43
CA GLY A 22 5.69 15.50 -7.75
C GLY A 22 6.02 14.05 -8.13
N GLN A 23 6.44 13.22 -7.17
CA GLN A 23 6.88 11.83 -7.40
C GLN A 23 5.72 10.81 -7.44
N GLY A 24 4.47 11.25 -7.30
CA GLY A 24 3.30 10.39 -7.38
C GLY A 24 2.95 10.03 -8.83
N VAL A 25 2.91 8.74 -9.16
CA VAL A 25 2.37 8.26 -10.46
C VAL A 25 0.95 7.73 -10.30
N ARG A 26 0.11 7.94 -11.32
CA ARG A 26 -1.26 7.40 -11.33
C ARG A 26 -1.24 5.90 -11.59
N LEU A 27 -1.79 5.13 -10.66
CA LEU A 27 -2.00 3.69 -10.85
C LEU A 27 -3.25 3.46 -11.73
N ASN A 28 -3.06 3.28 -13.04
CA ASN A 28 -4.14 3.00 -13.99
C ASN A 28 -4.52 1.51 -13.95
N MET A 29 -5.29 1.11 -12.92
CA MET A 29 -5.72 -0.27 -12.73
C MET A 29 -7.20 -0.35 -12.38
N VAL A 30 -7.88 -1.36 -12.92
CA VAL A 30 -9.21 -1.80 -12.47
C VAL A 30 -9.02 -2.96 -11.50
N ILE A 31 -9.61 -2.84 -10.31
CA ILE A 31 -9.58 -3.88 -9.28
C ILE A 31 -11.01 -4.28 -8.90
N SER A 32 -11.16 -5.44 -8.26
CA SER A 32 -12.47 -5.87 -7.77
C SER A 32 -12.98 -4.96 -6.64
N ILE A 33 -14.31 -4.86 -6.52
CA ILE A 33 -14.99 -4.09 -5.47
C ILE A 33 -14.54 -4.56 -4.08
N GLN A 34 -14.35 -5.87 -3.91
CA GLN A 34 -13.94 -6.48 -2.65
C GLN A 34 -12.55 -6.00 -2.22
N VAL A 35 -11.59 -5.89 -3.16
CA VAL A 35 -10.24 -5.39 -2.88
C VAL A 35 -10.29 -3.90 -2.55
N ALA A 36 -11.04 -3.10 -3.31
CA ALA A 36 -11.20 -1.66 -3.03
C ALA A 36 -11.80 -1.42 -1.64
N ALA A 37 -12.81 -2.20 -1.24
CA ALA A 37 -13.43 -2.13 0.07
C ALA A 37 -12.48 -2.61 1.18
N GLY A 38 -11.72 -3.68 0.94
CA GLY A 38 -10.70 -4.18 1.85
C GLY A 38 -9.61 -3.15 2.13
N LEU A 39 -9.08 -2.52 1.08
CA LEU A 39 -8.08 -1.45 1.20
C LEU A 39 -8.63 -0.26 2.00
N ALA A 40 -9.89 0.13 1.77
CA ALA A 40 -10.52 1.21 2.53
C ALA A 40 -10.63 0.89 4.03
N ARG A 41 -11.04 -0.34 4.37
CA ARG A 41 -11.13 -0.77 5.78
C ARG A 41 -9.76 -0.80 6.46
N LEU A 42 -8.74 -1.31 5.77
CA LEU A 42 -7.37 -1.36 6.30
C LEU A 42 -6.81 0.04 6.52
N ALA A 43 -6.96 0.92 5.53
CA ALA A 43 -6.55 2.31 5.63
C ALA A 43 -7.21 3.00 6.84
N ALA A 44 -8.53 2.83 7.02
CA ALA A 44 -9.25 3.39 8.17
C ALA A 44 -8.76 2.84 9.51
N LYS A 45 -8.55 1.52 9.62
CA LYS A 45 -8.05 0.87 10.84
C LYS A 45 -6.67 1.38 11.26
N HIS A 46 -5.83 1.72 10.31
CA HIS A 46 -4.46 2.19 10.55
C HIS A 46 -4.33 3.72 10.55
N GLU A 47 -5.44 4.46 10.43
CA GLU A 47 -5.44 5.93 10.28
C GLU A 47 -4.55 6.40 9.10
N LEU A 48 -4.50 5.61 8.03
CA LEU A 48 -3.69 5.85 6.84
C LEU A 48 -4.55 6.18 5.62
N THR A 49 -3.90 6.76 4.61
CA THR A 49 -4.53 6.98 3.31
C THR A 49 -4.58 5.68 2.53
N LYS A 50 -5.46 5.56 1.53
CA LYS A 50 -5.42 4.40 0.63
C LYS A 50 -4.08 4.27 -0.09
N LYS A 51 -3.44 5.40 -0.49
CA LYS A 51 -2.09 5.46 -1.08
C LYS A 51 -1.05 4.90 -0.11
N ALA A 52 -0.97 5.46 1.09
CA ALA A 52 0.02 5.07 2.10
C ALA A 52 -0.18 3.62 2.59
N MET A 53 -1.44 3.18 2.70
CA MET A 53 -1.73 1.78 3.02
C MET A 53 -1.29 0.85 1.90
N LEU A 54 -1.52 1.24 0.64
CA LEU A 54 -1.07 0.46 -0.52
C LEU A 54 0.45 0.38 -0.59
N GLU A 55 1.15 1.51 -0.44
CA GLU A 55 2.63 1.57 -0.38
C GLU A 55 3.16 0.67 0.74
N LYS A 56 2.59 0.76 1.94
CA LYS A 56 2.95 -0.09 3.07
C LYS A 56 2.79 -1.58 2.76
N LEU A 57 1.65 -1.98 2.19
CA LEU A 57 1.40 -3.38 1.83
C LEU A 57 2.38 -3.89 0.79
N VAL A 58 2.75 -3.06 -0.20
CA VAL A 58 3.76 -3.41 -1.21
C VAL A 58 5.13 -3.59 -0.56
N SER A 59 5.57 -2.65 0.29
CA SER A 59 6.86 -2.76 0.97
C SER A 59 6.93 -3.97 1.92
N GLU A 60 5.85 -4.28 2.64
CA GLU A 60 5.78 -5.47 3.51
C GLU A 60 5.87 -6.77 2.68
N ALA A 61 5.21 -6.82 1.52
CA ALA A 61 5.28 -7.96 0.62
C ALA A 61 6.70 -8.14 0.03
N GLU A 62 7.33 -7.06 -0.42
CA GLU A 62 8.72 -7.07 -0.92
C GLU A 62 9.70 -7.53 0.16
N TYR A 63 9.51 -7.09 1.40
CA TYR A 63 10.31 -7.51 2.53
C TYR A 63 10.15 -9.01 2.84
N GLY A 64 8.91 -9.52 2.79
CA GLY A 64 8.63 -10.94 2.96
C GLY A 64 9.29 -11.82 1.89
N VAL A 65 9.31 -11.34 0.64
CA VAL A 65 9.93 -12.03 -0.50
C VAL A 65 11.46 -12.03 -0.38
N THR A 66 12.06 -10.91 0.02
CA THR A 66 13.52 -10.78 0.15
C THR A 66 14.09 -11.56 1.34
N LYS A 67 13.34 -11.70 2.44
CA LYS A 67 13.77 -12.48 3.62
C LYS A 67 13.48 -13.98 3.55
N ASN A 68 12.59 -14.43 2.66
CA ASN A 68 12.29 -15.85 2.48
C ASN A 68 12.54 -16.30 1.03
N PRO A 69 13.81 -16.52 0.63
CA PRO A 69 14.17 -16.87 -0.75
C PRO A 69 13.65 -18.24 -1.23
N ARG A 70 12.92 -18.99 -0.39
CA ARG A 70 12.46 -20.36 -0.72
C ARG A 70 11.27 -20.43 -1.67
N VAL A 71 10.66 -19.31 -2.07
CA VAL A 71 9.44 -19.31 -2.90
C VAL A 71 9.69 -18.93 -4.38
N SER A 72 10.91 -18.59 -4.80
CA SER A 72 11.18 -18.19 -6.20
C SER A 72 11.63 -19.32 -7.15
N LYS A 73 11.51 -20.60 -6.76
CA LYS A 73 11.78 -21.75 -7.66
C LYS A 73 10.53 -22.55 -8.01
N THR A 74 9.54 -21.90 -8.61
CA THR A 74 8.49 -22.57 -9.39
C THR A 74 8.36 -21.93 -10.78
N GLY A 75 9.48 -21.86 -11.50
CA GLY A 75 9.53 -21.72 -12.95
C GLY A 75 10.18 -22.98 -13.52
N GLY A 76 9.36 -24.00 -13.77
CA GLY A 76 9.79 -25.33 -14.19
C GLY A 76 10.63 -25.30 -15.47
N ARG A 77 11.87 -25.77 -15.35
CA ARG A 77 12.65 -26.29 -16.48
C ARG A 77 12.09 -27.68 -16.83
N ARG A 78 12.05 -27.95 -18.15
CA ARG A 78 11.88 -29.22 -18.90
C ARG A 78 10.51 -29.32 -19.60
N LYS A 79 10.42 -29.64 -20.90
CA LYS A 79 11.34 -30.38 -21.77
C LYS A 79 11.37 -29.80 -23.19
N SER A 80 12.58 -29.69 -23.72
CA SER A 80 12.92 -29.99 -25.11
C SER A 80 12.50 -31.42 -25.46
N GLY A 81 11.78 -31.56 -26.55
CA GLY A 81 11.47 -32.81 -27.24
C GLY A 81 11.06 -32.45 -28.65
#